data_AF-X6MSJ8-F1
#
_entry.id   AF-X6MSJ8-F1
#
_cell.length_a   1.000
_cell.length_b   1.000
_cell.length_c   1.000
_cell.angle_alpha   90.00
_cell.angle_beta   90.00
_cell.angle_gamma   90.00
#
_symmetry.space_group_name_H-M   'P 1'
#
loop_
_entity.id
_entity.type
_entity.pdbx_description
1 polymer ?
#
loop_
_entity_poly.entity_id
_entity_poly.type
_entity_poly.pdbx_seq_one_letter_code
_entity_poly.pdbx_strand_id
1 'polypeptide(L)'
;MKSISGDAINNGNGNNNNNNNNNNNDKNENESDHSMTTNVDIVFGCSQVEAKTIFRQLADGVMGLSIHSRSFVDQLFNHRNYDKLNLGKKQFGHCFGVETGGLLVFGGNEIDLLIKYFRLSVQWGPLLSSLNAHGWYKMKTVGFRVISARTVEASSLGSLSSSSSSSSSASWDVRHIAYTENINGGYHGTVIDTGSSTLSMPRSTATELVRNIEELSEGYKALADRGKAYDYCLQRIADGKMEFNANEWTQFVANDLKRFPQLVMLWESFDPRQPMQVIISPSQYLFHKHNRICIDLFSDTPSILVGSNSMTDKFFIYDRQTMRLGVAHFPCDQFILQADQIAAFQFHSSQVSSNSTHRNFRLSDNSNGNNNNNNNNNNNNNNNNNNNGNDILNHPIHSVNPNEYLTPSRENVYYFSQQMDLMLMSIFVFFFAGLFFVLYSTYCSATSKCNPFSYFSYFSSSS
;
A
#
# COMPACT_ATOMS: atom_id res chain seq x y z
N MET A 1 -12.93 -9.31 -7.22
CA MET A 1 -11.77 -8.85 -8.01
C MET A 1 -12.29 -8.33 -9.34
N LYS A 2 -12.20 -7.03 -9.61
CA LYS A 2 -12.40 -6.52 -10.98
C LYS A 2 -11.16 -6.94 -11.77
N SER A 3 -11.31 -7.93 -12.64
CA SER A 3 -10.39 -8.10 -13.76
C SER A 3 -10.53 -6.85 -14.61
N ILE A 4 -9.45 -6.12 -14.86
CA ILE A 4 -9.42 -5.07 -15.89
C ILE A 4 -9.31 -5.83 -17.23
N SER A 5 -10.38 -6.51 -17.61
CA SER A 5 -10.65 -6.79 -19.01
C SER A 5 -11.57 -5.67 -19.46
N GLY A 6 -11.01 -4.71 -20.18
CA GLY A 6 -11.81 -3.64 -20.77
C GLY A 6 -12.82 -4.23 -21.73
N ASP A 7 -14.10 -4.04 -21.42
CA ASP A 7 -15.20 -4.00 -22.39
C ASP A 7 -16.30 -3.11 -21.81
N ALA A 8 -16.29 -1.85 -22.23
CA ALA A 8 -17.42 -0.94 -22.07
C ALA A 8 -18.37 -1.15 -23.27
N ILE A 9 -19.45 -1.91 -23.09
CA ILE A 9 -20.53 -1.98 -24.08
C ILE A 9 -21.68 -1.09 -23.63
N ASN A 10 -21.91 -0.07 -24.45
CA ASN A 10 -23.01 0.88 -24.42
C ASN A 10 -24.36 0.17 -24.61
N ASN A 11 -25.31 0.44 -23.72
CA ASN A 11 -26.71 0.06 -23.90
C ASN A 11 -27.38 1.01 -24.92
N GLY A 12 -27.47 0.56 -26.16
CA GLY A 12 -28.26 1.19 -27.23
C GLY A 12 -29.61 0.51 -27.39
N ASN A 13 -30.68 1.23 -27.00
CA ASN A 13 -32.06 0.79 -27.08
C ASN A 13 -32.64 0.98 -28.51
N GLY A 14 -33.15 -0.11 -29.09
CA GLY A 14 -34.28 -0.19 -30.04
C GLY A 14 -34.31 0.62 -31.34
N ASN A 15 -34.39 -0.09 -32.48
CA ASN A 15 -35.63 -0.04 -33.28
C ASN A 15 -35.78 -1.22 -34.25
N ASN A 16 -36.99 -1.77 -34.27
CA ASN A 16 -37.48 -2.82 -35.17
C ASN A 16 -37.58 -2.33 -36.61
N ASN A 17 -37.15 -3.14 -37.58
CA ASN A 17 -37.88 -3.26 -38.84
C ASN A 17 -37.65 -4.62 -39.51
N ASN A 18 -38.78 -5.30 -39.73
CA ASN A 18 -38.92 -6.52 -40.53
C ASN A 18 -38.53 -6.27 -41.99
N ASN A 19 -37.71 -7.14 -42.57
CA ASN A 19 -37.97 -7.59 -43.93
C ASN A 19 -37.38 -8.97 -44.22
N ASN A 20 -38.25 -9.85 -44.72
CA ASN A 20 -37.98 -11.17 -45.24
C ASN A 20 -37.12 -11.11 -46.51
N ASN A 21 -36.06 -11.91 -46.61
CA ASN A 21 -35.77 -12.63 -47.85
C ASN A 21 -34.83 -13.84 -47.65
N ASN A 22 -35.15 -14.90 -48.38
CA ASN A 22 -34.56 -16.24 -48.37
C ASN A 22 -33.19 -16.35 -49.06
N ASN A 23 -32.46 -17.39 -48.64
CA ASN A 23 -31.39 -18.14 -49.34
C ASN A 23 -30.00 -17.50 -49.50
N ASN A 24 -29.05 -17.90 -48.65
CA ASN A 24 -28.06 -18.93 -49.00
C ASN A 24 -27.23 -19.34 -47.78
N ASN A 25 -26.94 -20.63 -47.69
CA ASN A 25 -26.13 -21.27 -46.65
C ASN A 25 -24.68 -20.81 -46.72
N ASP A 26 -24.31 -19.84 -45.88
CA ASP A 26 -22.97 -19.73 -45.32
C ASP A 26 -23.17 -19.58 -43.81
N LYS A 27 -23.09 -20.71 -43.09
CA LYS A 27 -22.96 -20.70 -41.63
C LYS A 27 -21.58 -20.14 -41.29
N ASN A 28 -21.47 -18.81 -41.33
CA ASN A 28 -20.47 -18.09 -40.56
C ASN A 28 -20.83 -18.27 -39.10
N GLU A 29 -20.39 -19.38 -38.51
CA GLU A 29 -20.16 -19.49 -37.08
C GLU A 29 -19.04 -18.50 -36.73
N ASN A 30 -19.40 -17.22 -36.71
CA ASN A 30 -18.73 -16.23 -35.89
C ASN A 30 -19.07 -16.60 -34.44
N GLU A 31 -18.46 -17.69 -33.99
CA GLU A 31 -18.34 -18.05 -32.59
C GLU A 31 -17.61 -16.85 -31.98
N SER A 32 -18.40 -15.95 -31.42
CA SER A 32 -17.92 -14.79 -30.69
C SER A 32 -16.91 -15.32 -29.71
N ASP A 33 -15.64 -14.98 -29.96
CA ASP A 33 -14.48 -15.30 -29.13
C ASP A 33 -14.71 -14.62 -27.78
N HIS A 34 -15.61 -15.21 -27.00
CA HIS A 34 -15.90 -14.87 -25.63
C HIS A 34 -14.62 -15.25 -24.92
N SER A 35 -13.74 -14.25 -24.82
CA SER A 35 -12.57 -14.18 -23.95
C SER A 35 -12.77 -15.17 -22.83
N MET A 36 -12.20 -16.36 -22.99
CA MET A 36 -12.34 -17.42 -22.01
C MET A 36 -11.60 -16.91 -20.79
N THR A 37 -12.33 -16.29 -19.86
CA THR A 37 -11.80 -15.92 -18.57
C THR A 37 -11.30 -17.21 -17.96
N THR A 38 -9.98 -17.36 -17.89
CA THR A 38 -9.36 -18.54 -17.30
C THR A 38 -9.71 -18.55 -15.82
N ASN A 39 -10.68 -19.38 -15.46
CA ASN A 39 -11.06 -19.57 -14.06
C ASN A 39 -9.86 -20.13 -13.30
N VAL A 40 -9.54 -19.49 -12.17
CA VAL A 40 -8.52 -19.94 -11.24
C VAL A 40 -9.23 -20.59 -10.07
N ASP A 41 -9.02 -21.89 -9.89
CA ASP A 41 -9.57 -22.63 -8.77
C ASP A 41 -8.65 -22.42 -7.55
N ILE A 42 -9.16 -21.77 -6.51
CA ILE A 42 -8.43 -21.52 -5.26
C ILE A 42 -9.10 -22.27 -4.11
N VAL A 43 -8.29 -22.95 -3.30
CA VAL A 43 -8.71 -23.60 -2.06
C VAL A 43 -8.56 -22.61 -0.91
N PHE A 44 -9.65 -22.32 -0.22
CA PHE A 44 -9.66 -21.50 0.99
C PHE A 44 -10.39 -22.22 2.12
N GLY A 45 -10.08 -21.85 3.36
CA GLY A 45 -10.77 -22.38 4.53
C GLY A 45 -12.04 -21.59 4.81
N CYS A 46 -13.12 -22.26 5.21
CA CYS A 46 -14.31 -21.61 5.75
C CYS A 46 -14.16 -21.42 7.26
N SER A 47 -14.43 -20.21 7.76
CA SER A 47 -14.62 -19.96 9.19
C SER A 47 -16.05 -19.54 9.44
N GLN A 48 -16.67 -20.14 10.46
CA GLN A 48 -18.04 -19.76 10.89
C GLN A 48 -18.01 -18.68 11.96
N VAL A 49 -16.87 -18.49 12.63
CA VAL A 49 -16.73 -17.57 13.76
C VAL A 49 -15.40 -16.83 13.61
N GLU A 50 -15.45 -15.50 13.67
CA GLU A 50 -14.26 -14.66 13.71
C GLU A 50 -13.56 -14.83 15.06
N ALA A 51 -12.23 -15.00 15.05
CA ALA A 51 -11.45 -15.38 16.22
C ALA A 51 -11.24 -14.24 17.24
N LYS A 52 -11.94 -13.11 17.09
CA LYS A 52 -11.74 -11.84 17.80
C LYS A 52 -10.33 -11.28 17.70
N THR A 53 -9.60 -11.70 16.67
CA THR A 53 -8.26 -11.20 16.37
C THR A 53 -8.33 -10.02 15.41
N ILE A 54 -9.45 -9.84 14.70
CA ILE A 54 -9.70 -8.74 13.79
C ILE A 54 -10.76 -7.85 14.43
N PHE A 55 -10.29 -6.74 15.01
CA PHE A 55 -11.16 -5.84 15.78
C PHE A 55 -12.29 -5.21 14.94
N ARG A 56 -12.06 -5.06 13.61
CA ARG A 56 -13.03 -4.54 12.63
C ARG A 56 -12.76 -5.16 11.26
N GLN A 57 -13.64 -6.04 10.80
CA GLN A 57 -13.63 -6.55 9.43
C GLN A 57 -14.98 -6.21 8.78
N LEU A 58 -14.97 -5.41 7.71
CA LEU A 58 -16.13 -5.27 6.84
C LEU A 58 -16.19 -6.37 5.76
N ALA A 59 -15.09 -7.11 5.60
CA ALA A 59 -14.97 -8.19 4.63
C ALA A 59 -15.32 -9.55 5.25
N ASP A 60 -15.84 -10.46 4.44
CA ASP A 60 -16.26 -11.81 4.86
C ASP A 60 -15.09 -12.80 5.03
N GLY A 61 -13.84 -12.35 4.87
CA GLY A 61 -12.69 -13.24 4.94
C GLY A 61 -11.34 -12.55 4.77
N VAL A 62 -10.29 -13.33 5.01
CA VAL A 62 -8.89 -12.89 4.95
C VAL A 62 -8.19 -13.55 3.77
N MET A 63 -7.52 -12.75 2.94
CA MET A 63 -6.67 -13.24 1.86
C MET A 63 -5.23 -13.38 2.36
N GLY A 64 -4.80 -14.60 2.62
CA GLY A 64 -3.43 -14.86 3.04
C GLY A 64 -2.42 -14.71 1.89
N LEU A 65 -1.49 -13.77 2.02
CA LEU A 65 -0.41 -13.50 1.03
C LEU A 65 0.96 -14.02 1.47
N SER A 66 1.04 -14.78 2.56
CA SER A 66 2.29 -15.26 3.17
C SER A 66 3.11 -16.21 2.28
N ILE A 67 4.33 -16.54 2.73
CA ILE A 67 5.22 -17.54 2.13
C ILE A 67 4.80 -18.94 2.60
N HIS A 68 3.53 -19.30 2.40
CA HIS A 68 2.99 -20.60 2.74
C HIS A 68 2.39 -21.24 1.49
N SER A 69 2.53 -22.56 1.33
CA SER A 69 2.07 -23.30 0.13
C SER A 69 0.57 -23.18 -0.16
N ARG A 70 -0.22 -22.84 0.87
CA ARG A 70 -1.67 -22.56 0.78
C ARG A 70 -2.02 -21.08 0.69
N SER A 71 -1.04 -20.18 0.64
CA SER A 71 -1.33 -18.75 0.43
C SER A 71 -1.93 -18.55 -0.95
N PHE A 72 -2.69 -17.47 -1.13
CA PHE A 72 -3.28 -17.13 -2.41
C PHE A 72 -2.21 -17.03 -3.51
N VAL A 73 -1.06 -16.43 -3.18
CA VAL A 73 0.07 -16.30 -4.09
C VAL A 73 0.62 -17.67 -4.50
N ASP A 74 0.80 -18.61 -3.56
CA ASP A 74 1.28 -19.95 -3.96
C ASP A 74 0.28 -20.72 -4.81
N GLN A 75 -1.01 -20.64 -4.48
CA GLN A 75 -2.04 -21.32 -5.24
C GLN A 75 -2.18 -20.74 -6.65
N LEU A 76 -2.10 -19.42 -6.81
CA LEU A 76 -2.17 -18.74 -8.10
C LEU A 76 -1.00 -19.14 -9.00
N PHE A 77 0.23 -19.09 -8.49
CA PHE A 77 1.45 -19.35 -9.28
C PHE A 77 1.76 -20.84 -9.48
N ASN A 78 1.18 -21.73 -8.68
CA ASN A 78 1.28 -23.17 -8.86
C ASN A 78 0.01 -23.78 -9.49
N HIS A 79 -0.89 -22.94 -10.02
CA HIS A 79 -2.13 -23.40 -10.64
C HIS A 79 -1.84 -24.15 -11.95
N ARG A 80 -2.60 -25.22 -12.23
CA ARG A 80 -2.45 -26.05 -13.45
C ARG A 80 -2.50 -25.28 -14.78
N ASN A 81 -3.18 -24.15 -14.79
CA ASN A 81 -3.33 -23.28 -15.97
C ASN A 81 -2.42 -22.05 -15.92
N TYR A 82 -1.36 -22.06 -15.10
CA TYR A 82 -0.48 -20.91 -14.91
C TYR A 82 0.03 -20.30 -16.22
N ASP A 83 0.44 -21.14 -17.18
CA ASP A 83 0.96 -20.70 -18.48
C ASP A 83 -0.05 -19.87 -19.28
N LYS A 84 -1.36 -20.08 -19.06
CA LYS A 84 -2.42 -19.31 -19.70
C LYS A 84 -2.66 -17.95 -19.05
N LEU A 85 -2.25 -17.77 -17.79
CA LEU A 85 -2.42 -16.52 -17.05
C LEU A 85 -1.34 -15.49 -17.38
N ASN A 86 -0.21 -15.92 -17.95
CA ASN A 86 0.92 -15.05 -18.34
C ASN A 86 1.38 -14.07 -17.23
N LEU A 87 1.42 -14.52 -15.98
CA LEU A 87 1.80 -13.69 -14.83
C LEU A 87 3.32 -13.46 -14.72
N GLY A 88 4.14 -14.16 -15.50
CA GLY A 88 5.60 -13.97 -15.50
C GLY A 88 6.30 -14.51 -14.25
N LYS A 89 6.90 -13.64 -13.45
CA LYS A 89 7.64 -14.03 -12.22
C LYS A 89 6.67 -14.21 -11.06
N LYS A 90 7.05 -15.06 -10.09
CA LYS A 90 6.31 -15.27 -8.82
C LYS A 90 6.41 -14.06 -7.90
N GLN A 91 5.73 -13.01 -8.29
CA GLN A 91 5.73 -11.71 -7.66
C GLN A 91 4.30 -11.27 -7.37
N PHE A 92 4.14 -10.51 -6.29
CA PHE A 92 2.98 -9.67 -6.08
C PHE A 92 3.44 -8.35 -5.50
N GLY A 93 2.66 -7.30 -5.66
CA GLY A 93 2.94 -6.01 -5.08
C GLY A 93 1.69 -5.33 -4.57
N HIS A 94 1.85 -4.45 -3.59
CA HIS A 94 0.77 -3.60 -3.12
C HIS A 94 1.24 -2.16 -2.97
N CYS A 95 0.30 -1.24 -3.09
CA CYS A 95 0.51 0.18 -2.85
C CYS A 95 -0.73 0.73 -2.16
N PHE A 96 -0.65 1.06 -0.87
CA PHE A 96 -1.81 1.61 -0.15
C PHE A 96 -1.97 3.09 -0.44
N GLY A 97 -3.11 3.45 -1.03
CA GLY A 97 -3.55 4.82 -1.25
C GLY A 97 -4.49 5.28 -0.13
N VAL A 98 -4.50 6.58 0.15
CA VAL A 98 -5.32 7.17 1.20
C VAL A 98 -6.75 7.36 0.72
N GLU A 99 -6.91 7.73 -0.56
CA GLU A 99 -8.22 8.10 -1.12
C GLU A 99 -8.88 6.95 -1.88
N THR A 100 -8.11 6.22 -2.67
CA THR A 100 -8.60 5.18 -3.59
C THR A 100 -8.60 3.78 -2.98
N GLY A 101 -7.99 3.62 -1.79
CA GLY A 101 -7.71 2.32 -1.17
C GLY A 101 -6.47 1.61 -1.73
N GLY A 102 -5.91 2.09 -2.85
CA GLY A 102 -4.66 1.61 -3.41
C GLY A 102 -4.78 0.47 -4.42
N LEU A 103 -3.67 -0.22 -4.64
CA LEU A 103 -3.48 -1.26 -5.66
C LEU A 103 -2.93 -2.54 -5.04
N LEU A 104 -3.46 -3.69 -5.47
CA LEU A 104 -2.88 -5.01 -5.27
C LEU A 104 -2.72 -5.66 -6.65
N VAL A 105 -1.49 -6.05 -7.00
CA VAL A 105 -1.13 -6.61 -8.29
C VAL A 105 -0.40 -7.93 -8.12
N PHE A 106 -0.68 -8.89 -8.99
CA PHE A 106 -0.02 -10.19 -9.04
C PHE A 106 0.62 -10.36 -10.41
N GLY A 107 1.81 -10.95 -10.44
CA GLY A 107 2.54 -11.18 -11.68
C GLY A 107 3.69 -10.20 -11.87
N GLY A 108 4.86 -10.75 -12.20
CA GLY A 108 6.03 -9.95 -12.54
C GLY A 108 5.87 -9.18 -13.84
N ASN A 109 5.05 -9.66 -14.78
CA ASN A 109 4.82 -8.94 -16.04
C ASN A 109 4.08 -7.62 -15.79
N GLU A 110 3.00 -7.66 -15.02
CA GLU A 110 2.22 -6.49 -14.62
C GLU A 110 3.04 -5.52 -13.77
N ILE A 111 3.82 -6.04 -12.82
CA ILE A 111 4.71 -5.23 -11.98
C ILE A 111 5.80 -4.56 -12.81
N ASP A 112 6.47 -5.28 -13.71
CA ASP A 112 7.51 -4.74 -14.59
C ASP A 112 6.93 -3.64 -15.51
N LEU A 113 5.68 -3.79 -15.97
CA LEU A 113 4.96 -2.76 -16.71
C LEU A 113 4.71 -1.50 -15.87
N LEU A 114 4.23 -1.63 -14.63
CA LEU A 114 4.02 -0.50 -13.73
C LEU A 114 5.33 0.23 -13.43
N ILE A 115 6.40 -0.51 -13.12
CA ILE A 115 7.74 0.06 -12.91
C ILE A 115 8.17 0.89 -14.12
N LYS A 116 8.00 0.34 -15.33
CA LYS A 116 8.40 1.01 -16.57
C LYS A 116 7.53 2.23 -16.88
N TYR A 117 6.21 2.11 -16.77
CA TYR A 117 5.26 3.18 -17.12
C TYR A 117 5.44 4.40 -16.21
N PHE A 118 5.49 4.17 -14.90
CA PHE A 118 5.66 5.23 -13.90
C PHE A 118 7.13 5.59 -13.62
N ARG A 119 8.08 4.92 -14.28
CA ARG A 119 9.53 5.12 -14.08
C ARG A 119 9.93 4.99 -12.61
N LEU A 120 9.40 3.98 -11.93
CA LEU A 120 9.60 3.78 -10.51
C LEU A 120 11.06 3.43 -10.21
N SER A 121 11.65 4.13 -9.23
CA SER A 121 12.97 3.79 -8.69
C SER A 121 12.82 2.79 -7.54
N VAL A 122 12.81 1.51 -7.88
CA VAL A 122 12.68 0.41 -6.91
C VAL A 122 14.03 0.14 -6.24
N GLN A 123 14.08 0.23 -4.91
CA GLN A 123 15.18 -0.28 -4.10
C GLN A 123 14.91 -1.74 -3.74
N TRP A 124 15.93 -2.60 -3.82
CA TRP A 124 15.81 -4.02 -3.54
C TRP A 124 16.66 -4.43 -2.33
N GLY A 125 16.10 -5.27 -1.47
CA GLY A 125 16.83 -5.91 -0.38
C GLY A 125 16.42 -7.38 -0.18
N PRO A 126 17.26 -8.18 0.48
CA PRO A 126 16.99 -9.61 0.68
C PRO A 126 15.87 -9.83 1.72
N LEU A 127 14.93 -10.73 1.40
CA LEU A 127 13.99 -11.27 2.38
C LEU A 127 14.69 -12.39 3.17
N LEU A 128 14.51 -12.39 4.49
CA LEU A 128 15.03 -13.45 5.35
C LEU A 128 14.18 -14.72 5.13
N SER A 129 14.73 -15.75 4.50
CA SER A 129 13.98 -16.96 4.09
C SER A 129 14.10 -18.15 5.05
N SER A 130 15.26 -18.32 5.71
CA SER A 130 15.62 -19.56 6.41
C SER A 130 15.03 -19.73 7.81
N LEU A 131 14.34 -18.73 8.35
CA LEU A 131 13.90 -18.68 9.76
C LEU A 131 12.38 -18.47 9.93
N ASN A 132 11.58 -18.66 8.87
CA ASN A 132 10.15 -18.32 8.89
C ASN A 132 9.25 -19.55 9.02
N ALA A 133 9.19 -20.14 10.21
CA ALA A 133 8.20 -21.17 10.52
C ALA A 133 6.74 -20.72 10.23
N HIS A 134 6.47 -19.42 10.30
CA HIS A 134 5.14 -18.83 10.09
C HIS A 134 4.91 -18.25 8.68
N GLY A 135 5.90 -18.33 7.78
CA GLY A 135 5.77 -17.81 6.41
C GLY A 135 5.67 -16.28 6.30
N TRP A 136 6.06 -15.51 7.32
CA TRP A 136 6.03 -14.04 7.26
C TRP A 136 7.12 -13.48 6.33
N TYR A 137 6.86 -12.31 5.75
CA TYR A 137 7.90 -11.55 5.06
C TYR A 137 8.70 -10.77 6.09
N LYS A 138 10.02 -10.97 6.10
CA LYS A 138 10.93 -10.30 7.04
C LYS A 138 12.11 -9.68 6.32
N MET A 139 12.45 -8.47 6.73
CA MET A 139 13.64 -7.73 6.30
C MET A 139 14.56 -7.52 7.48
N LYS A 140 15.88 -7.53 7.29
CA LYS A 140 16.80 -7.16 8.36
C LYS A 140 16.85 -5.65 8.51
N THR A 141 16.46 -5.13 9.68
CA THR A 141 16.62 -3.70 10.00
C THR A 141 18.01 -3.45 10.56
N VAL A 142 18.69 -2.44 10.04
CA VAL A 142 20.01 -2.01 10.53
C VAL A 142 19.91 -0.82 11.49
N GLY A 143 18.82 -0.06 11.41
CA GLY A 143 18.58 1.08 12.28
C GLY A 143 17.54 2.04 11.75
N PHE A 144 17.51 3.22 12.34
CA PHE A 144 16.67 4.34 11.95
C PHE A 144 17.50 5.60 11.79
N ARG A 145 16.97 6.51 10.98
CA ARG A 145 17.42 7.90 10.90
C ARG A 145 16.23 8.81 11.15
N VAL A 146 16.43 9.83 11.99
CA VAL A 146 15.45 10.90 12.23
C VAL A 146 16.00 12.17 11.59
N ILE A 147 15.28 12.71 10.61
CA ILE A 147 15.71 13.85 9.80
C ILE A 147 14.84 15.04 10.16
N SER A 148 15.44 16.11 10.69
CA SER A 148 14.71 17.34 11.00
C SER A 148 13.97 17.91 9.78
N ALA A 149 12.79 18.46 10.00
CA ALA A 149 12.01 19.18 8.97
C ALA A 149 12.83 20.27 8.25
N ARG A 150 13.65 21.02 9.00
CA ARG A 150 14.49 22.10 8.46
C ARG A 150 15.49 21.58 7.42
N THR A 151 15.96 20.34 7.58
CA THR A 151 16.87 19.66 6.66
C THR A 151 16.17 19.26 5.36
N VAL A 152 14.91 18.84 5.42
CA VAL A 152 14.18 18.39 4.22
C VAL A 152 13.92 19.56 3.27
N GLU A 153 13.53 20.73 3.79
CA GLU A 153 13.26 21.90 2.95
C GLU A 153 14.52 22.38 2.21
N ALA A 154 15.66 22.48 2.91
CA ALA A 154 16.91 22.95 2.29
C ALA A 154 17.43 22.01 1.19
N SER A 155 17.19 20.70 1.29
CA SER A 155 17.59 19.75 0.23
C SER A 155 16.70 19.83 -1.01
N SER A 156 15.41 20.15 -0.84
CA SER A 156 14.48 20.34 -1.97
C SER A 156 14.77 21.61 -2.82
N LEU A 157 15.28 22.67 -2.20
CA LEU A 157 15.63 23.93 -2.87
C LEU A 157 17.02 23.93 -3.53
N GLY A 158 17.92 23.04 -3.11
CA GLY A 158 19.33 23.04 -3.52
C GLY A 158 19.66 22.40 -4.88
N SER A 159 18.66 21.87 -5.61
CA SER A 159 18.89 21.16 -6.89
C SER A 159 19.16 22.09 -8.09
N LEU A 160 18.96 23.41 -7.98
CA LEU A 160 18.97 24.31 -9.15
C LEU A 160 20.03 25.41 -9.23
N SER A 161 20.99 25.53 -8.31
CA SER A 161 22.03 26.56 -8.44
C SER A 161 23.42 26.08 -7.99
N SER A 162 24.22 25.65 -8.97
CA SER A 162 25.65 25.36 -8.86
C SER A 162 26.50 26.64 -8.78
N SER A 163 26.18 27.56 -7.86
CA SER A 163 27.03 28.72 -7.59
C SER A 163 27.84 28.49 -6.32
N SER A 164 29.13 28.26 -6.54
CA SER A 164 30.20 28.16 -5.56
C SER A 164 30.30 29.41 -4.68
N SER A 165 29.75 29.39 -3.47
CA SER A 165 30.09 30.37 -2.42
C SER A 165 30.01 29.76 -1.02
N SER A 166 31.20 29.50 -0.46
CA SER A 166 31.57 29.55 0.97
C SER A 166 30.56 29.04 2.02
N SER A 167 30.51 27.71 2.17
CA SER A 167 30.76 26.94 3.41
C SER A 167 30.47 27.55 4.79
N SER A 168 29.27 28.05 5.07
CA SER A 168 28.70 27.86 6.41
C SER A 168 28.02 26.49 6.40
N SER A 169 28.64 25.48 7.01
CA SER A 169 28.06 24.13 7.08
C SER A 169 26.74 24.20 7.83
N ALA A 170 25.63 24.28 7.10
CA ALA A 170 24.31 24.02 7.65
C ALA A 170 24.38 22.60 8.21
N SER A 171 24.51 22.49 9.54
CA SER A 171 24.59 21.22 10.23
C SER A 171 23.24 20.54 10.07
N TRP A 172 23.16 19.61 9.13
CA TRP A 172 22.00 18.75 8.97
C TRP A 172 21.75 18.03 10.29
N ASP A 173 20.65 18.35 10.98
CA ASP A 173 20.30 17.66 12.22
C ASP A 173 19.69 16.29 11.85
N VAL A 174 20.58 15.31 11.76
CA VAL A 174 20.29 13.94 11.39
C VAL A 174 20.73 13.04 12.53
N ARG A 175 19.78 12.35 13.16
CA ARG A 175 20.03 11.44 14.28
C ARG A 175 19.98 10.00 13.81
N HIS A 176 21.00 9.23 14.13
CA HIS A 176 21.09 7.81 13.80
C HIS A 176 20.81 6.98 15.05
N ILE A 177 19.89 6.02 14.94
CA ILE A 177 19.52 5.10 16.00
C ILE A 177 19.86 3.69 15.50
N ALA A 178 20.87 3.07 16.10
CA ALA A 178 21.24 1.71 15.74
C ALA A 178 20.14 0.73 16.22
N TYR A 179 19.85 -0.28 15.40
CA TYR A 179 18.96 -1.37 15.81
C TYR A 179 19.72 -2.68 15.82
N THR A 180 19.70 -3.35 16.96
CA THR A 180 20.26 -4.70 17.13
C THR A 180 19.12 -5.67 17.36
N GLU A 181 18.93 -6.59 16.43
CA GLU A 181 17.91 -7.64 16.55
C GLU A 181 18.21 -8.61 17.70
N ASN A 182 17.17 -9.10 18.37
CA ASN A 182 17.29 -10.11 19.41
C ASN A 182 17.23 -11.51 18.78
N ILE A 183 18.35 -11.89 18.17
CA ILE A 183 18.56 -13.18 17.50
C ILE A 183 18.26 -14.34 18.46
N ASN A 184 18.71 -14.24 19.71
CA ASN A 184 18.54 -15.31 20.69
C ASN A 184 17.07 -15.49 21.13
N GLY A 185 16.26 -14.46 21.01
CA GLY A 185 14.83 -14.50 21.32
C GLY A 185 13.96 -15.08 20.19
N GLY A 186 14.54 -15.49 19.05
CA GLY A 186 13.79 -15.91 17.86
C GLY A 186 13.15 -14.74 17.09
N TYR A 187 13.44 -13.51 17.52
CA TYR A 187 12.91 -12.27 16.96
C TYR A 187 13.92 -11.67 15.99
N HIS A 188 13.97 -12.25 14.80
CA HIS A 188 14.89 -11.83 13.73
C HIS A 188 14.19 -10.94 12.72
N GLY A 189 14.82 -9.82 12.39
CA GLY A 189 14.33 -8.87 11.41
C GLY A 189 13.03 -8.15 11.78
N THR A 190 12.45 -7.56 10.75
CA THR A 190 11.27 -6.71 10.77
C THR A 190 10.18 -7.37 9.96
N VAL A 191 9.05 -7.62 10.61
CA VAL A 191 7.88 -8.25 9.99
C VAL A 191 7.11 -7.19 9.21
N ILE A 192 6.73 -7.53 7.98
CA ILE A 192 5.88 -6.68 7.14
C ILE A 192 4.46 -7.21 7.24
N ASP A 193 3.58 -6.44 7.88
CA ASP A 193 2.23 -6.87 8.22
C ASP A 193 1.18 -5.87 7.74
N THR A 194 0.29 -6.34 6.86
CA THR A 194 -0.82 -5.54 6.35
C THR A 194 -2.08 -5.65 7.22
N GLY A 195 -2.09 -6.59 8.17
CA GLY A 195 -3.16 -6.77 9.15
C GLY A 195 -3.10 -5.79 10.32
N SER A 196 -1.91 -5.29 10.64
CA SER A 196 -1.74 -4.16 11.55
C SER A 196 -1.81 -2.83 10.79
N SER A 197 -2.37 -1.81 11.44
CA SER A 197 -2.26 -0.43 10.96
C SER A 197 -0.98 0.24 11.44
N THR A 198 -0.46 -0.18 12.59
CA THR A 198 0.51 0.58 13.37
C THR A 198 1.94 0.06 13.21
N LEU A 199 2.92 0.91 13.54
CA LEU A 199 4.31 0.51 13.64
C LEU A 199 4.62 0.10 15.09
N SER A 200 4.86 -1.19 15.32
CA SER A 200 5.26 -1.71 16.63
C SER A 200 6.74 -2.08 16.63
N MET A 201 7.41 -1.93 17.78
CA MET A 201 8.84 -2.24 17.93
C MET A 201 9.24 -2.44 19.39
N PRO A 202 10.50 -2.89 19.65
CA PRO A 202 11.01 -2.96 21.02
C PRO A 202 10.97 -1.62 21.73
N ARG A 203 10.63 -1.65 23.02
CA ARG A 203 10.47 -0.43 23.83
C ARG A 203 11.67 0.50 23.84
N SER A 204 12.90 -0.03 23.86
CA SER A 204 14.11 0.81 23.79
C SER A 204 14.15 1.65 22.52
N THR A 205 13.88 1.02 21.36
CA THR A 205 13.86 1.67 20.05
C THR A 205 12.70 2.69 19.95
N ALA A 206 11.50 2.32 20.40
CA ALA A 206 10.35 3.22 20.40
C ALA A 206 10.62 4.48 21.25
N THR A 207 11.09 4.31 22.48
CA THR A 207 11.41 5.43 23.38
C THR A 207 12.50 6.32 22.79
N GLU A 208 13.53 5.75 22.17
CA GLU A 208 14.59 6.54 21.54
C GLU A 208 14.08 7.33 20.33
N LEU A 209 13.24 6.73 19.47
CA LEU A 209 12.61 7.44 18.37
C LEU A 209 11.71 8.57 18.85
N VAL A 210 10.85 8.32 19.83
CA VAL A 210 9.94 9.34 20.39
C VAL A 210 10.72 10.50 21.01
N ARG A 211 11.83 10.23 21.72
CA ARG A 211 12.71 11.27 22.24
C ARG A 211 13.29 12.14 21.13
N ASN A 212 13.79 11.54 20.05
CA ASN A 212 14.32 12.29 18.91
C ASN A 212 13.22 13.05 18.14
N ILE A 213 12.00 12.51 18.07
CA ILE A 213 10.84 13.22 17.51
C ILE A 213 10.57 14.47 18.32
N GLU A 214 10.46 14.35 19.65
CA GLU A 214 10.22 15.47 20.57
C GLU A 214 11.31 16.55 20.46
N GLU A 215 12.59 16.16 20.52
CA GLU A 215 13.73 17.09 20.45
C GLU A 215 13.75 17.89 19.12
N LEU A 216 13.26 17.30 18.03
CA LEU A 216 13.24 17.91 16.70
C LEU A 216 11.89 18.55 16.32
N SER A 217 10.81 18.26 17.06
CA SER A 217 9.48 18.83 16.84
C SER A 217 9.27 20.09 17.68
N GLU A 218 9.70 21.23 17.15
CA GLU A 218 9.57 22.51 17.85
C GLU A 218 8.13 22.82 18.28
N GLY A 219 7.96 23.16 19.55
CA GLY A 219 6.66 23.56 20.12
C GLY A 219 5.78 22.41 20.62
N TYR A 220 6.25 21.16 20.55
CA TYR A 220 5.55 19.98 21.04
C TYR A 220 6.43 19.13 21.95
N LYS A 221 5.80 18.41 22.88
CA LYS A 221 6.45 17.35 23.68
C LYS A 221 5.61 16.09 23.69
N ALA A 222 6.24 14.92 23.80
CA ALA A 222 5.55 13.65 23.86
C ALA A 222 5.27 13.26 25.32
N LEU A 223 4.00 13.01 25.65
CA LEU A 223 3.58 12.55 26.97
C LEU A 223 3.05 11.13 26.88
N ALA A 224 3.43 10.29 27.85
CA ALA A 224 2.91 8.94 27.96
C ALA A 224 1.38 8.95 28.11
N ASP A 225 0.67 8.18 27.29
CA ASP A 225 -0.79 8.09 27.37
C ASP A 225 -1.22 7.08 28.45
N ARG A 226 -1.63 7.61 29.60
CA ARG A 226 -2.13 6.81 30.74
C ARG A 226 -3.39 6.01 30.40
N GLY A 227 -4.12 6.40 29.36
CA GLY A 227 -5.31 5.69 28.85
C GLY A 227 -4.99 4.41 28.09
N LYS A 228 -3.70 4.14 27.78
CA LYS A 228 -3.19 2.94 27.09
C LYS A 228 -3.76 2.69 25.68
N ALA A 229 -4.40 3.68 25.05
CA ALA A 229 -4.81 3.53 23.65
C ALA A 229 -3.60 3.71 22.71
N TYR A 230 -2.68 4.59 23.11
CA TYR A 230 -1.38 4.81 22.50
C TYR A 230 -0.30 4.76 23.59
N ASP A 231 0.97 4.71 23.20
CA ASP A 231 2.06 4.86 24.15
C ASP A 231 2.34 6.35 24.43
N TYR A 232 2.28 7.20 23.41
CA TYR A 232 2.60 8.63 23.51
C TYR A 232 1.61 9.51 22.73
N CYS A 233 1.24 10.65 23.31
CA CYS A 233 0.50 11.71 22.64
C CYS A 233 1.16 13.08 22.85
N LEU A 234 0.96 13.99 21.91
CA LEU A 234 1.61 15.30 21.87
C LEU A 234 0.92 16.31 22.78
N GLN A 235 1.71 17.07 23.54
CA GLN A 235 1.30 18.31 24.19
C GLN A 235 1.92 19.50 23.47
N ARG A 236 1.11 20.50 23.11
CA ARG A 236 1.64 21.79 22.64
C ARG A 236 2.27 22.54 23.82
N ILE A 237 3.52 22.96 23.67
CA ILE A 237 4.31 23.59 24.75
C ILE A 237 3.77 24.98 25.11
N ALA A 238 3.34 25.75 24.10
CA ALA A 238 2.95 27.15 24.28
C ALA A 238 1.79 27.34 25.26
N ASP A 239 0.84 26.40 25.31
CA ASP A 239 -0.38 26.50 26.09
C ASP A 239 -0.70 25.23 26.89
N GLY A 240 0.16 24.22 26.86
CA GLY A 240 -0.08 22.93 27.52
C GLY A 240 -1.24 22.13 26.92
N LYS A 241 -1.69 22.45 25.70
CA LYS A 241 -2.86 21.81 25.11
C LYS A 241 -2.58 20.37 24.67
N MET A 242 -3.41 19.44 25.13
CA MET A 242 -3.39 18.01 24.75
C MET A 242 -4.56 17.62 23.86
N GLU A 243 -5.69 18.32 24.01
CA GLU A 243 -6.92 18.03 23.28
C GLU A 243 -7.06 18.95 22.08
N PHE A 244 -7.25 18.39 20.90
CA PHE A 244 -7.42 19.06 19.63
C PHE A 244 -8.77 18.63 19.07
N ASN A 245 -9.65 19.58 18.73
CA ASN A 245 -10.86 19.24 17.99
C ASN A 245 -10.56 19.01 16.50
N ALA A 246 -11.57 18.63 15.71
CA ALA A 246 -11.39 18.34 14.28
C ALA A 246 -10.86 19.54 13.47
N ASN A 247 -11.28 20.77 13.77
CA ASN A 247 -10.80 21.97 13.09
C ASN A 247 -9.33 22.26 13.45
N GLU A 248 -8.96 22.08 14.71
CA GLU A 248 -7.59 22.25 15.18
C GLU A 248 -6.66 21.18 14.62
N TRP A 249 -7.15 19.95 14.42
CA TRP A 249 -6.42 18.93 13.68
C TRP A 249 -6.14 19.37 12.23
N THR A 250 -7.14 19.90 11.51
CA THR A 250 -6.93 20.44 10.16
C THR A 250 -5.88 21.55 10.16
N GLN A 251 -5.93 22.45 11.14
CA GLN A 251 -4.92 23.50 11.30
C GLN A 251 -3.53 22.94 11.63
N PHE A 252 -3.44 21.91 12.47
CA PHE A 252 -2.19 21.23 12.78
C PHE A 252 -1.59 20.60 11.52
N VAL A 253 -2.39 19.87 10.74
CA VAL A 253 -1.96 19.24 9.49
C VAL A 253 -1.43 20.29 8.50
N ALA A 254 -2.12 21.42 8.35
CA ALA A 254 -1.72 22.47 7.42
C ALA A 254 -0.46 23.24 7.86
N ASN A 255 -0.31 23.50 9.16
CA ASN A 255 0.68 24.48 9.65
C ASN A 255 1.85 23.86 10.42
N ASP A 256 1.58 22.82 11.21
CA ASP A 256 2.50 22.30 12.21
C ASP A 256 3.09 20.95 11.81
N LEU A 257 2.38 20.13 11.03
CA LEU A 257 2.84 18.79 10.63
C LEU A 257 4.20 18.81 9.92
N LYS A 258 4.43 19.84 9.10
CA LYS A 258 5.72 20.05 8.41
C LYS A 258 6.89 20.31 9.34
N ARG A 259 6.67 20.63 10.61
CA ARG A 259 7.73 20.84 11.63
C ARG A 259 8.23 19.53 12.21
N PHE A 260 7.50 18.43 12.02
CA PHE A 260 7.87 17.14 12.56
C PHE A 260 8.92 16.46 11.68
N PRO A 261 9.86 15.72 12.27
CA PRO A 261 10.93 15.10 11.51
C PRO A 261 10.40 13.95 10.63
N GLN A 262 11.12 13.68 9.56
CA GLN A 262 10.91 12.48 8.77
C GLN A 262 11.65 11.31 9.42
N LEU A 263 11.00 10.16 9.54
CA LEU A 263 11.66 8.93 9.97
C LEU A 263 12.10 8.15 8.74
N VAL A 264 13.29 7.56 8.80
CA VAL A 264 13.79 6.66 7.75
C VAL A 264 14.19 5.36 8.42
N MET A 265 13.44 4.30 8.15
CA MET A 265 13.81 2.96 8.54
C MET A 265 14.83 2.43 7.55
N LEU A 266 15.95 1.92 8.07
CA LEU A 266 17.08 1.44 7.28
C LEU A 266 17.06 -0.09 7.28
N TRP A 267 16.89 -0.67 6.11
CA TRP A 267 16.94 -2.11 5.89
C TRP A 267 18.22 -2.52 5.19
N GLU A 268 18.66 -3.75 5.45
CA GLU A 268 19.74 -4.36 4.68
C GLU A 268 19.36 -4.38 3.19
N SER A 269 20.32 -3.99 2.34
CA SER A 269 20.21 -4.08 0.89
C SER A 269 21.30 -5.02 0.36
N PHE A 270 21.32 -5.24 -0.96
CA PHE A 270 22.40 -5.97 -1.60
C PHE A 270 23.73 -5.19 -1.63
N ASP A 271 23.71 -3.87 -1.44
CA ASP A 271 24.92 -3.05 -1.23
C ASP A 271 25.08 -2.72 0.27
N PRO A 272 26.05 -3.32 0.98
CA PRO A 272 26.23 -3.10 2.41
C PRO A 272 26.57 -1.64 2.77
N ARG A 273 26.96 -0.82 1.81
CA ARG A 273 27.27 0.61 2.02
C ARG A 273 26.03 1.49 1.91
N GLN A 274 24.96 0.99 1.31
CA GLN A 274 23.75 1.74 1.01
C GLN A 274 22.53 0.95 1.49
N PRO A 275 22.12 1.09 2.77
CA PRO A 275 20.91 0.43 3.24
C PRO A 275 19.70 0.91 2.43
N MET A 276 18.74 0.00 2.23
CA MET A 276 17.46 0.32 1.64
C MET A 276 16.69 1.23 2.59
N GLN A 277 16.16 2.34 2.08
CA GLN A 277 15.51 3.37 2.89
C GLN A 277 14.00 3.31 2.74
N VAL A 278 13.30 3.14 3.86
CA VAL A 278 11.84 3.25 3.93
C VAL A 278 11.50 4.51 4.69
N ILE A 279 11.04 5.50 3.94
CA ILE A 279 10.73 6.84 4.43
C ILE A 279 9.32 6.85 5.04
N ILE A 280 9.18 7.29 6.28
CA ILE A 280 7.91 7.42 6.99
C ILE A 280 7.71 8.90 7.31
N SER A 281 6.77 9.52 6.60
CA SER A 281 6.44 10.93 6.78
C SER A 281 5.63 11.17 8.06
N PRO A 282 5.60 12.40 8.61
CA PRO A 282 4.81 12.72 9.80
C PRO A 282 3.34 12.31 9.73
N SER A 283 2.68 12.42 8.56
CA SER A 283 1.29 11.98 8.37
C SER A 283 1.10 10.47 8.54
N GLN A 284 2.17 9.68 8.50
CA GLN A 284 2.14 8.23 8.62
C GLN A 284 2.41 7.72 10.04
N TYR A 285 2.84 8.59 10.96
CA TYR A 285 3.07 8.23 12.35
C TYR A 285 2.39 9.16 13.36
N LEU A 286 1.71 10.23 12.92
CA LEU A 286 0.93 11.13 13.79
C LEU A 286 -0.55 11.03 13.44
N PHE A 287 -1.37 10.64 14.42
CA PHE A 287 -2.79 10.42 14.21
C PHE A 287 -3.64 11.19 15.21
N HIS A 288 -4.76 11.72 14.72
CA HIS A 288 -5.77 12.32 15.56
C HIS A 288 -6.79 11.27 16.02
N LYS A 289 -6.78 10.96 17.32
CA LYS A 289 -7.68 9.99 17.96
C LYS A 289 -8.12 10.47 19.33
N HIS A 290 -9.40 10.32 19.64
CA HIS A 290 -9.98 10.75 20.92
C HIS A 290 -9.64 12.21 21.26
N ASN A 291 -9.76 13.10 20.26
CA ASN A 291 -9.35 14.50 20.36
C ASN A 291 -7.88 14.71 20.75
N ARG A 292 -6.97 13.77 20.54
CA ARG A 292 -5.53 13.93 20.84
C ARG A 292 -4.72 13.60 19.61
N ILE A 293 -3.54 14.19 19.48
CA ILE A 293 -2.59 13.83 18.42
C ILE A 293 -1.59 12.86 19.04
N CYS A 294 -1.58 11.62 18.56
CA CYS A 294 -0.79 10.53 19.13
C CYS A 294 0.22 9.97 18.14
N ILE A 295 1.33 9.46 18.69
CA ILE A 295 2.43 8.89 17.93
C ILE A 295 2.16 7.39 17.75
N ASP A 296 2.10 6.92 16.50
CA ASP A 296 1.78 5.55 16.09
C ASP A 296 3.02 4.63 16.14
N LEU A 297 3.77 4.73 17.24
CA LEU A 297 4.96 3.92 17.52
C LEU A 297 4.72 3.15 18.82
N PHE A 298 4.34 1.87 18.69
CA PHE A 298 4.01 1.03 19.84
C PHE A 298 5.25 0.26 20.33
N SER A 299 5.40 0.17 21.64
CA SER A 299 6.53 -0.40 22.37
C SER A 299 6.26 -1.81 22.92
N ASP A 300 5.30 -2.52 22.32
CA ASP A 300 4.69 -3.73 22.84
C ASP A 300 5.19 -5.03 22.19
N THR A 301 6.04 -4.92 21.16
CA THR A 301 6.55 -6.09 20.44
C THR A 301 8.05 -6.30 20.67
N PRO A 302 8.51 -7.55 20.70
CA PRO A 302 9.94 -7.89 20.83
C PRO A 302 10.73 -7.76 19.51
N SER A 303 10.05 -7.56 18.38
CA SER A 303 10.63 -7.25 17.06
C SER A 303 9.87 -6.08 16.42
N ILE A 304 10.44 -5.51 15.37
CA ILE A 304 9.74 -4.46 14.61
C ILE A 304 8.66 -5.11 13.74
N LEU A 305 7.46 -4.55 13.74
CA LEU A 305 6.34 -4.89 12.87
C LEU A 305 5.91 -3.62 12.14
N VAL A 306 6.02 -3.62 10.82
CA VAL A 306 5.57 -2.52 9.97
C VAL A 306 4.12 -2.75 9.60
N GLY A 307 3.25 -1.86 10.06
CA GLY A 307 1.83 -1.81 9.69
C GLY A 307 1.54 -1.00 8.43
N SER A 308 0.29 -1.04 7.99
CA SER A 308 -0.17 -0.44 6.73
C SER A 308 0.03 1.07 6.66
N ASN A 309 -0.06 1.82 7.76
CA ASN A 309 0.15 3.28 7.77
C ASN A 309 1.55 3.67 7.28
N SER A 310 2.57 2.91 7.69
CA SER A 310 3.96 3.11 7.27
C SER A 310 4.19 2.67 5.82
N MET A 311 3.33 1.80 5.29
CA MET A 311 3.39 1.32 3.90
C MET A 311 2.65 2.23 2.91
N THR A 312 1.83 3.17 3.38
CA THR A 312 1.14 4.14 2.52
C THR A 312 2.13 4.91 1.64
N ASP A 313 1.72 5.15 0.39
CA ASP A 313 2.51 5.82 -0.66
C ASP A 313 3.86 5.16 -0.94
N LYS A 314 3.86 3.83 -0.89
CA LYS A 314 4.98 2.99 -1.26
C LYS A 314 4.48 1.77 -2.01
N PHE A 315 5.11 1.49 -3.14
CA PHE A 315 4.89 0.26 -3.87
C PHE A 315 5.84 -0.82 -3.35
N PHE A 316 5.31 -1.72 -2.52
CA PHE A 316 6.01 -2.90 -2.03
C PHE A 316 5.89 -4.02 -3.05
N ILE A 317 7.00 -4.65 -3.41
CA ILE A 317 7.08 -5.74 -4.38
C ILE A 317 7.72 -6.95 -3.71
N TYR A 318 6.99 -8.04 -3.63
CA TYR A 318 7.43 -9.28 -3.01
C TYR A 318 7.85 -10.26 -4.09
N ASP A 319 9.15 -10.42 -4.29
CA ASP A 319 9.70 -11.37 -5.25
C ASP A 319 10.05 -12.67 -4.54
N ARG A 320 9.09 -13.61 -4.59
CA ARG A 320 9.21 -14.91 -3.93
C ARG A 320 10.05 -15.89 -4.72
N GLN A 321 10.34 -15.60 -5.99
CA GLN A 321 11.23 -16.42 -6.81
C GLN A 321 12.69 -16.21 -6.41
N THR A 322 13.08 -14.96 -6.15
CA THR A 322 14.45 -14.60 -5.78
C THR A 322 14.60 -14.22 -4.31
N MET A 323 13.52 -14.35 -3.52
CA MET A 323 13.47 -14.04 -2.09
C MET A 323 14.00 -12.64 -1.76
N ARG A 324 13.43 -11.62 -2.41
CA ARG A 324 13.77 -10.22 -2.20
C ARG A 324 12.51 -9.35 -2.12
N LEU A 325 12.66 -8.20 -1.49
CA LEU A 325 11.63 -7.17 -1.39
C LEU A 325 12.08 -5.94 -2.15
N GLY A 326 11.21 -5.44 -3.00
CA GLY A 326 11.32 -4.15 -3.67
C GLY A 326 10.48 -3.11 -2.96
N VAL A 327 11.00 -1.88 -2.83
CA VAL A 327 10.24 -0.73 -2.33
C VAL A 327 10.50 0.46 -3.25
N ALA A 328 9.44 1.07 -3.78
CA ALA A 328 9.48 2.36 -4.45
C ALA A 328 8.56 3.35 -3.74
N HIS A 329 9.05 4.56 -3.48
CA HIS A 329 8.17 5.64 -2.99
C HIS A 329 7.34 6.15 -4.16
N PHE A 330 6.02 6.11 -4.02
CA PHE A 330 5.10 6.49 -5.09
C PHE A 330 3.73 6.85 -4.50
N PRO A 331 3.10 7.96 -4.89
CA PRO A 331 1.74 8.32 -4.45
C PRO A 331 0.73 7.29 -4.98
N CYS A 332 0.29 6.37 -4.13
CA CYS A 332 -0.38 5.14 -4.57
C CYS A 332 -1.75 5.40 -5.21
N ASP A 333 -2.41 6.50 -4.85
CA ASP A 333 -3.68 6.92 -5.45
C ASP A 333 -3.53 7.22 -6.95
N GLN A 334 -2.33 7.60 -7.42
CA GLN A 334 -2.08 7.82 -8.84
C GLN A 334 -2.14 6.54 -9.67
N PHE A 335 -1.90 5.36 -9.09
CA PHE A 335 -2.04 4.10 -9.84
C PHE A 335 -3.46 3.90 -10.33
N ILE A 336 -4.45 4.15 -9.48
CA ILE A 336 -5.86 3.95 -9.80
C ILE A 336 -6.35 5.07 -10.73
N LEU A 337 -5.99 6.32 -10.45
CA LEU A 337 -6.38 7.46 -11.28
C LEU A 337 -5.84 7.38 -12.72
N GLN A 338 -4.72 6.68 -12.93
CA GLN A 338 -4.12 6.48 -14.25
C GLN A 338 -4.34 5.07 -14.81
N ALA A 339 -5.06 4.19 -14.11
CA ALA A 339 -5.27 2.80 -14.53
C ALA A 339 -5.92 2.70 -15.93
N ASP A 340 -6.89 3.57 -16.22
CA ASP A 340 -7.54 3.63 -17.54
C ASP A 340 -6.56 4.01 -18.65
N GLN A 341 -5.58 4.88 -18.36
CA GLN A 341 -4.54 5.27 -19.32
C GLN A 341 -3.54 4.15 -19.58
N ILE A 342 -3.24 3.32 -18.57
CA ILE A 342 -2.37 2.15 -18.70
C ILE A 342 -3.03 1.08 -19.57
N ALA A 343 -4.32 0.82 -19.35
CA ALA A 343 -5.09 -0.11 -20.18
C ALA A 343 -5.08 0.33 -21.66
N ALA A 344 -5.26 1.63 -21.91
CA ALA A 344 -5.18 2.18 -23.26
C ALA A 344 -3.77 2.07 -23.88
N PHE A 345 -2.70 2.20 -23.07
CA PHE A 345 -1.32 2.06 -23.52
C PHE A 345 -0.97 0.62 -23.96
N GLN A 346 -1.50 -0.40 -23.27
CA GLN A 346 -1.30 -1.80 -23.66
C GLN A 346 -1.92 -2.11 -25.03
N PHE A 347 -3.10 -1.54 -25.32
CA PHE A 347 -3.77 -1.75 -26.61
C PHE A 347 -2.94 -1.18 -27.77
N HIS A 348 -2.33 0.01 -27.59
CA HIS A 348 -1.51 0.63 -28.64
C HIS A 348 -0.18 -0.08 -28.87
N SER A 349 0.50 -0.55 -27.81
CA SER A 349 1.79 -1.24 -27.98
C SER A 349 1.67 -2.59 -28.70
N SER A 350 0.52 -3.27 -28.55
CA SER A 350 0.24 -4.54 -29.23
C SER A 350 -0.08 -4.39 -30.72
N GLN A 351 -0.62 -3.24 -31.14
CA GLN A 351 -0.90 -2.97 -32.57
C GLN A 351 0.33 -2.50 -33.36
N VAL A 352 1.31 -1.87 -32.69
CA VAL A 352 2.54 -1.41 -33.36
C VAL A 352 3.49 -2.58 -33.64
N SER A 353 3.48 -3.64 -32.82
CA SER A 353 4.32 -4.83 -33.06
C SER A 353 3.83 -5.71 -34.21
N SER A 354 2.51 -5.80 -34.44
CA SER A 354 1.91 -6.64 -35.49
C SER A 354 2.00 -6.04 -36.90
N ASN A 355 2.26 -4.74 -37.04
CA ASN A 355 2.43 -4.09 -38.34
C ASN A 355 3.89 -4.07 -38.87
N SER A 356 4.88 -4.54 -38.10
CA SER A 356 6.29 -4.52 -38.55
C SER A 356 6.76 -5.82 -39.22
N THR A 357 5.99 -6.92 -39.15
CA THR A 357 6.36 -8.23 -39.71
C THR A 357 5.77 -8.54 -41.08
N HIS A 358 4.97 -7.65 -41.69
CA HIS A 358 4.36 -7.88 -43.01
C HIS A 358 4.97 -7.11 -44.19
N ARG A 359 6.12 -6.42 -44.03
CA ARG A 359 6.85 -5.82 -45.16
C ARG A 359 8.24 -6.41 -45.31
N ASN A 360 8.31 -7.57 -45.97
CA ASN A 360 9.30 -7.99 -46.97
C ASN A 360 9.46 -9.52 -46.97
N PHE A 361 8.43 -10.23 -47.41
CA PHE A 361 8.62 -11.52 -48.07
C PHE A 361 8.29 -11.33 -49.55
N ARG A 362 9.23 -10.70 -50.28
CA ARG A 362 9.23 -10.77 -51.75
C ARG A 362 9.76 -12.15 -52.11
N LEU A 363 8.86 -12.99 -52.61
CA LEU A 363 9.22 -14.14 -53.44
C LEU A 363 10.02 -13.62 -54.64
N SER A 364 11.29 -13.99 -54.71
CA SER A 364 12.15 -13.76 -55.87
C SER A 364 11.94 -14.91 -56.86
N ASP A 365 11.12 -14.68 -57.87
CA ASP A 365 11.13 -15.47 -59.09
C ASP A 365 12.33 -15.04 -59.97
N ASN A 366 13.25 -15.99 -60.11
CA ASN A 366 13.93 -16.42 -61.34
C ASN A 366 14.11 -15.39 -62.49
N SER A 367 15.35 -14.96 -62.75
CA SER A 367 15.88 -14.84 -64.12
C SER A 367 17.39 -14.54 -64.17
N ASN A 368 18.06 -15.32 -65.02
CA ASN A 368 19.37 -15.11 -65.65
C ASN A 368 19.82 -13.66 -65.81
N GLY A 369 21.10 -13.37 -65.57
CA GLY A 369 21.73 -12.19 -66.16
C GLY A 369 23.07 -11.78 -65.56
N ASN A 370 24.15 -12.27 -66.17
CA ASN A 370 25.48 -11.65 -66.32
C ASN A 370 26.13 -10.90 -65.14
N ASN A 371 27.20 -11.54 -64.68
CA ASN A 371 28.34 -10.99 -63.99
C ASN A 371 29.17 -10.10 -64.95
N ASN A 372 29.27 -8.78 -64.72
CA ASN A 372 30.49 -8.03 -65.03
C ASN A 372 30.49 -6.59 -64.45
N ASN A 373 31.48 -6.38 -63.58
CA ASN A 373 32.45 -5.28 -63.57
C ASN A 373 32.03 -3.79 -63.39
N ASN A 374 32.50 -3.26 -62.26
CA ASN A 374 33.43 -2.12 -62.16
C ASN A 374 32.92 -0.71 -61.80
N ASN A 375 33.62 -0.19 -60.78
CA ASN A 375 34.02 1.20 -60.50
C ASN A 375 32.99 2.26 -60.06
N ASN A 376 33.12 2.64 -58.78
CA ASN A 376 33.68 3.93 -58.34
C ASN A 376 33.23 5.20 -59.11
N ASN A 377 32.50 6.08 -58.45
CA ASN A 377 33.02 7.37 -57.93
C ASN A 377 31.88 8.40 -57.73
N ASN A 378 32.04 9.16 -56.65
CA ASN A 378 31.62 10.55 -56.41
C ASN A 378 30.15 11.00 -56.55
N ASN A 379 29.62 11.38 -55.38
CA ASN A 379 29.25 12.76 -55.03
C ASN A 379 28.30 13.50 -55.99
N ASN A 380 27.03 13.63 -55.60
CA ASN A 380 26.42 14.94 -55.65
C ASN A 380 25.34 15.14 -54.58
N ASN A 381 25.61 16.16 -53.78
CA ASN A 381 24.71 16.97 -52.99
C ASN A 381 23.38 17.23 -53.74
N ASN A 382 22.24 16.86 -53.14
CA ASN A 382 21.02 17.61 -53.40
C ASN A 382 20.16 17.71 -52.14
N ASN A 383 20.26 18.91 -51.58
CA ASN A 383 19.35 19.57 -50.66
C ASN A 383 17.90 19.43 -51.18
N ASN A 384 17.04 18.71 -50.47
CA ASN A 384 15.60 18.93 -50.59
C ASN A 384 14.94 19.02 -49.22
N ASN A 385 14.74 20.28 -48.87
CA ASN A 385 13.85 20.81 -47.86
C ASN A 385 12.46 20.19 -48.01
N ASN A 386 12.04 19.32 -47.09
CA ASN A 386 10.63 18.99 -46.95
C ASN A 386 10.17 19.25 -45.51
N ASN A 387 9.57 20.42 -45.39
CA ASN A 387 8.95 20.97 -44.22
C ASN A 387 7.58 20.29 -44.07
N ASN A 388 7.51 19.17 -43.34
CA ASN A 388 6.23 18.61 -42.93
C ASN A 388 6.06 18.84 -41.42
N GLY A 389 5.21 19.81 -41.11
CA GLY A 389 4.70 20.06 -39.77
C GLY A 389 3.95 18.83 -39.28
N ASN A 390 4.49 18.23 -38.21
CA ASN A 390 3.71 17.38 -37.34
C ASN A 390 3.35 18.21 -36.12
N ASP A 391 2.09 18.61 -36.07
CA ASP A 391 1.40 19.00 -34.84
C ASP A 391 1.41 17.80 -33.89
N ILE A 392 2.46 17.74 -33.06
CA ILE A 392 2.45 16.93 -31.85
C ILE A 392 1.68 17.75 -30.82
N LEU A 393 0.49 17.26 -30.47
CA LEU A 393 -0.27 17.70 -29.30
C LEU A 393 0.64 17.61 -28.06
N ASN A 394 1.26 18.74 -27.71
CA ASN A 394 1.79 18.98 -26.38
C ASN A 394 0.58 19.14 -25.44
N HIS A 395 0.11 18.04 -24.86
CA HIS A 395 -0.69 18.14 -23.65
C HIS A 395 0.21 18.65 -22.53
N PRO A 396 -0.14 19.78 -21.86
CA PRO A 396 0.62 20.24 -20.73
C PRO A 396 0.47 19.22 -19.60
N ILE A 397 1.57 18.58 -19.23
CA ILE A 397 1.69 17.90 -17.95
C ILE A 397 1.61 19.01 -16.91
N HIS A 398 0.42 19.16 -16.30
CA HIS A 398 0.27 20.01 -15.13
C HIS A 398 1.22 19.46 -14.06
N SER A 399 2.25 20.24 -13.71
CA SER A 399 3.03 20.02 -12.51
C SER A 399 2.11 20.24 -11.32
N VAL A 400 1.49 19.16 -10.84
CA VAL A 400 0.66 19.20 -9.64
C VAL A 400 1.57 19.48 -8.46
N ASN A 401 1.30 20.56 -7.74
CA ASN A 401 2.01 20.95 -6.53
C ASN A 401 1.72 19.89 -5.44
N PRO A 402 2.72 19.14 -4.94
CA PRO A 402 2.49 18.06 -3.98
C PRO A 402 2.02 18.53 -2.59
N ASN A 403 1.94 19.85 -2.34
CA ASN A 403 1.55 20.41 -1.05
C ASN A 403 0.04 20.68 -0.87
N GLU A 404 -0.82 20.32 -1.83
CA GLU A 404 -2.27 20.63 -1.77
C GLU A 404 -3.16 19.43 -1.33
N TYR A 405 -2.58 18.26 -1.03
CA TYR A 405 -3.32 17.01 -0.73
C TYR A 405 -3.29 16.59 0.74
N LEU A 406 -3.52 17.53 1.66
CA LEU A 406 -3.57 17.23 3.10
C LEU A 406 -4.93 17.59 3.71
N THR A 407 -6.01 16.96 3.23
CA THR A 407 -7.22 16.78 4.04
C THR A 407 -7.78 15.38 3.85
N PRO A 408 -7.67 14.47 4.84
CA PRO A 408 -8.36 13.19 4.77
C PRO A 408 -9.89 13.42 4.71
N SER A 409 -10.57 12.64 3.87
CA SER A 409 -12.01 12.74 3.63
C SER A 409 -12.82 12.56 4.93
N ARG A 410 -13.83 13.41 5.09
CA ARG A 410 -14.62 13.65 6.32
C ARG A 410 -15.47 12.47 6.81
N GLU A 411 -15.61 11.38 6.06
CA GLU A 411 -16.69 10.41 6.31
C GLU A 411 -16.34 9.31 7.33
N ASN A 412 -15.06 9.09 7.64
CA ASN A 412 -14.66 8.06 8.61
C ASN A 412 -14.69 8.52 10.09
N VAL A 413 -14.98 9.80 10.36
CA VAL A 413 -14.92 10.37 11.72
C VAL A 413 -16.23 10.22 12.50
N TYR A 414 -17.38 10.17 11.81
CA TYR A 414 -18.70 10.18 12.48
C TYR A 414 -19.12 8.83 13.08
N TYR A 415 -18.67 7.70 12.53
CA TYR A 415 -19.05 6.37 13.04
C TYR A 415 -18.39 6.00 14.38
N PHE A 416 -17.32 6.67 14.77
CA PHE A 416 -16.58 6.34 15.99
C PHE A 416 -17.24 6.88 17.27
N SER A 417 -17.99 7.99 17.18
CA SER A 417 -18.66 8.61 18.33
C SER A 417 -19.81 7.75 18.86
N GLN A 418 -20.63 7.15 18.00
CA GLN A 418 -21.79 6.34 18.43
C GLN A 418 -21.39 5.02 19.12
N GLN A 419 -20.19 4.50 18.85
CA GLN A 419 -19.77 3.20 19.38
C GLN A 419 -19.25 3.27 20.82
N MET A 420 -18.71 4.42 21.24
CA MET A 420 -18.32 4.65 22.64
C MET A 420 -19.54 4.73 23.56
N ASP A 421 -20.66 5.29 23.09
CA ASP A 421 -21.91 5.32 23.86
C ASP A 421 -22.45 3.91 24.10
N LEU A 422 -22.36 3.01 23.12
CA LEU A 422 -22.77 1.60 23.26
C LEU A 422 -21.85 0.80 24.19
N MET A 423 -20.53 1.03 24.15
CA MET A 423 -19.59 0.39 25.08
C MET A 423 -19.81 0.87 26.52
N LEU A 424 -19.94 2.18 26.74
CA LEU A 424 -20.25 2.75 28.05
C LEU A 424 -21.56 2.20 28.59
N MET A 425 -22.61 2.11 27.75
CA MET A 425 -23.88 1.50 28.14
C MET A 425 -23.72 0.03 28.55
N SER A 426 -22.91 -0.77 27.83
CA SER A 426 -22.66 -2.17 28.21
C SER A 426 -21.95 -2.28 29.57
N ILE A 427 -20.94 -1.45 29.81
CA ILE A 427 -20.18 -1.42 31.07
C ILE A 427 -21.11 -1.02 32.23
N PHE A 428 -21.98 -0.01 32.02
CA PHE A 428 -22.97 0.38 33.01
C PHE A 428 -23.95 -0.77 33.31
N VAL A 429 -24.47 -1.47 32.31
CA VAL A 429 -25.38 -2.61 32.51
C VAL A 429 -24.72 -3.71 33.33
N PHE A 430 -23.46 -4.09 33.03
CA PHE A 430 -22.75 -5.12 33.79
C PHE A 430 -22.42 -4.68 35.22
N PHE A 431 -22.04 -3.40 35.41
CA PHE A 431 -21.75 -2.87 36.73
C PHE A 431 -23.01 -2.85 37.62
N PHE A 432 -24.14 -2.39 37.09
CA PHE A 432 -25.41 -2.40 37.82
C PHE A 432 -25.94 -3.81 38.06
N ALA A 433 -25.82 -4.74 37.11
CA ALA A 433 -26.19 -6.14 37.32
C ALA A 433 -25.35 -6.80 38.43
N GLY A 434 -24.03 -6.54 38.45
CA GLY A 434 -23.13 -7.01 39.51
C GLY A 434 -23.48 -6.40 40.87
N LEU A 435 -23.73 -5.09 40.94
CA LEU A 435 -24.15 -4.41 42.16
C LEU A 435 -25.48 -4.98 42.68
N PHE A 436 -26.45 -5.21 41.78
CA PHE A 436 -27.74 -5.78 42.13
C PHE A 436 -27.61 -7.20 42.68
N PHE A 437 -26.72 -8.01 42.09
CA PHE A 437 -26.45 -9.36 42.58
C PHE A 437 -25.83 -9.35 43.98
N VAL A 438 -24.86 -8.46 44.24
CA VAL A 438 -24.24 -8.32 45.57
C VAL A 438 -25.28 -7.87 46.58
N LEU A 439 -26.05 -6.81 46.29
CA LEU A 439 -27.10 -6.31 47.18
C LEU A 439 -28.19 -7.35 47.44
N TYR A 440 -28.61 -8.09 46.41
CA TYR A 440 -29.58 -9.17 46.54
C TYR A 440 -29.03 -10.32 47.38
N SER A 441 -27.78 -10.72 47.18
CA SER A 441 -27.13 -11.74 48.00
C SER A 441 -27.00 -11.32 49.46
N THR A 442 -26.66 -10.05 49.74
CA THR A 442 -26.59 -9.53 51.11
C THR A 442 -27.97 -9.47 51.76
N TYR A 443 -29.00 -9.02 51.03
CA TYR A 443 -30.38 -8.99 51.50
C TYR A 443 -30.89 -10.41 51.83
N CYS A 444 -30.66 -11.36 50.92
CA CYS A 444 -31.06 -12.74 51.11
C CYS A 444 -30.29 -13.45 52.23
N SER A 445 -29.06 -13.04 52.54
CA SER A 445 -28.33 -13.54 53.70
C SER A 445 -28.88 -13.00 55.03
N ALA A 446 -29.50 -11.82 55.02
CA ALA A 446 -30.10 -11.20 56.20
C ALA A 446 -31.52 -11.71 56.49
N THR A 447 -32.27 -12.07 55.45
CA THR A 447 -33.62 -12.64 55.60
C THR A 447 -33.55 -14.14 55.32
N SER A 448 -33.77 -14.98 56.32
CA SER A 448 -33.75 -16.46 56.25
C SER A 448 -34.83 -17.10 55.34
N LYS A 449 -35.33 -16.36 54.33
CA LYS A 449 -36.44 -16.72 53.45
C LYS A 449 -36.09 -16.79 51.96
N CYS A 450 -34.84 -16.57 51.56
CA CYS A 450 -34.45 -16.73 50.15
C CYS A 450 -33.89 -18.13 49.88
N ASN A 451 -34.55 -18.90 49.02
CA ASN A 451 -33.97 -20.10 48.43
C ASN A 451 -33.34 -19.72 47.07
N PRO A 452 -32.01 -19.68 46.92
CA PRO A 452 -31.35 -19.15 45.72
C PRO A 452 -31.52 -20.04 44.47
N PHE A 453 -32.13 -21.23 44.60
CA PHE A 453 -32.23 -22.21 43.51
C PHE A 453 -33.56 -22.23 42.75
N SER A 454 -34.58 -21.48 43.13
CA SER A 454 -35.89 -21.53 42.47
C SER A 454 -36.02 -20.71 41.17
N TYR A 455 -35.01 -19.90 40.80
CA TYR A 455 -35.09 -19.01 39.62
C TYR A 455 -34.36 -19.51 38.37
N PHE A 456 -33.52 -20.55 38.46
CA PHE A 456 -32.70 -21.00 37.31
C PHE A 456 -33.38 -22.03 36.39
N SER A 457 -34.59 -22.47 36.69
CA SER A 457 -35.32 -23.50 35.92
C SER A 457 -36.10 -22.96 34.70
N TYR A 458 -36.05 -21.67 34.39
CA TYR A 458 -36.87 -21.08 33.31
C TYR A 458 -36.16 -20.81 31.98
N PHE A 459 -34.85 -21.11 31.84
CA PHE A 459 -34.07 -20.76 30.64
C PHE A 459 -33.57 -21.94 29.78
N SER A 460 -33.99 -23.20 30.05
CA SER A 460 -33.49 -24.38 29.33
C SER A 460 -34.49 -25.05 28.37
N SER A 461 -35.41 -24.31 27.76
CA SER A 461 -36.33 -24.89 26.76
C SER A 461 -36.68 -23.92 25.64
N SER A 462 -35.75 -23.73 24.71
CA SER A 462 -36.06 -23.30 23.34
C SER A 462 -34.77 -23.38 22.50
N SER A 463 -34.59 -24.53 21.86
CA SER A 463 -33.73 -24.73 20.70
C SER A 463 -34.48 -25.60 19.71
#